data_AF-A0A7W3PFY6-F1
#
_entry.id   AF-A0A7W3PFY6-F1
#
_cell.length_a   1.000
_cell.length_b   1.000
_cell.length_c   1.000
_cell.angle_alpha   90.00
_cell.angle_beta   90.00
_cell.angle_gamma   90.00
#
_symmetry.space_group_name_H-M   'P 1'
#
loop_
_entity.id
_entity.type
_entity.pdbx_description
1 polymer ?
#
loop_
_entity_poly.entity_id
_entity_poly.type
_entity_poly.pdbx_seq_one_letter_code
_entity_poly.pdbx_strand_id
1 'polypeptide(L)'
;MTASQRREQLLTVSRGLFAQKGFEGTSVEEIAARAEVSKPVVYEHFGGKEGIYAVVVDREVQALTHALTGALGSGGHPKVLLERTALALLDYIESSEDGFRILVRDSPVAQATGTFSSLIGDVATQVEAILEPQFRQNGLDTKAAPLYAQMLVGMIALTGQYWLDARSPKKTEVAAHLVNLAWNGLHNIEKKPTLTRTTR
;
A
#
# COMPACT_ATOMS: atom_id res chain seq x y z
N MET A 1 -17.52 9.37 -28.13
CA MET A 1 -16.95 9.14 -26.78
C MET A 1 -17.18 10.39 -25.95
N THR A 2 -17.70 10.27 -24.73
CA THR A 2 -17.97 11.41 -23.85
C THR A 2 -16.68 11.98 -23.27
N ALA A 3 -16.71 13.21 -22.77
CA ALA A 3 -15.57 13.82 -22.07
C ALA A 3 -15.11 12.98 -20.86
N SER A 4 -16.04 12.33 -20.17
CA SER A 4 -15.73 11.41 -19.06
C SER A 4 -15.03 10.14 -19.54
N GLN A 5 -15.53 9.50 -20.61
CA GLN A 5 -14.87 8.33 -21.22
C GLN A 5 -13.46 8.67 -21.71
N ARG A 6 -13.25 9.88 -22.23
CA ARG A 6 -11.93 10.37 -22.64
C ARG A 6 -10.99 10.54 -21.44
N ARG A 7 -11.48 11.13 -20.36
CA ARG A 7 -10.73 11.30 -19.12
C ARG A 7 -10.27 9.94 -18.56
N GLU A 8 -11.16 8.95 -18.55
CA GLU A 8 -10.83 7.59 -18.08
C GLU A 8 -9.83 6.87 -19.00
N GLN A 9 -9.95 7.04 -20.32
CA GLN A 9 -8.98 6.50 -21.27
C GLN A 9 -7.58 7.06 -21.00
N LEU A 10 -7.47 8.38 -20.83
CA LEU A 10 -6.20 9.05 -20.52
C LEU A 10 -5.59 8.55 -19.21
N LEU A 11 -6.40 8.38 -18.16
CA LEU A 11 -5.93 7.82 -16.88
C LEU A 11 -5.44 6.39 -17.02
N THR A 12 -6.19 5.54 -17.72
CA THR A 12 -5.83 4.13 -17.93
C THR A 12 -4.51 4.01 -18.69
N VAL A 13 -4.35 4.75 -19.78
CA VAL A 13 -3.11 4.76 -20.58
C VAL A 13 -1.94 5.30 -19.77
N SER A 14 -2.15 6.40 -19.04
CA SER A 14 -1.07 7.04 -18.28
C SER A 14 -0.62 6.19 -17.11
N ARG A 15 -1.54 5.50 -16.42
CA ARG A 15 -1.22 4.53 -15.36
C ARG A 15 -0.25 3.45 -15.86
N GLY A 16 -0.52 2.83 -17.00
CA GLY A 16 0.39 1.82 -17.58
C GLY A 16 1.78 2.40 -17.91
N LEU A 17 1.83 3.60 -18.52
CA LEU A 17 3.09 4.27 -18.84
C LEU A 17 3.90 4.63 -17.59
N PHE A 18 3.25 5.19 -16.55
CA PHE A 18 3.91 5.53 -15.30
C PHE A 18 4.40 4.30 -14.54
N ALA A 19 3.63 3.20 -14.53
CA ALA A 19 4.07 1.95 -13.94
C ALA A 19 5.29 1.36 -14.66
N GLN A 20 5.32 1.43 -15.99
CA GLN A 20 6.44 0.92 -16.77
C GLN A 20 7.70 1.81 -16.65
N LYS A 21 7.57 3.11 -16.94
CA LYS A 21 8.71 4.02 -17.14
C LYS A 21 8.97 5.00 -16.01
N GLY A 22 8.03 5.12 -15.07
CA GLY A 22 8.07 6.11 -14.01
C GLY A 22 7.59 7.48 -14.50
N PHE A 23 7.49 8.41 -13.55
CA PHE A 23 7.03 9.78 -13.82
C PHE A 23 7.97 10.52 -14.77
N GLU A 24 9.29 10.46 -14.53
CA GLU A 24 10.29 11.17 -15.35
C GLU A 24 10.44 10.55 -16.74
N GLY A 25 10.30 9.23 -16.85
CA GLY A 25 10.41 8.50 -18.12
C GLY A 25 9.18 8.61 -19.02
N THR A 26 8.12 9.31 -18.60
CA THR A 26 6.85 9.44 -19.32
C THR A 26 6.62 10.89 -19.78
N SER A 27 6.23 11.07 -21.04
CA SER A 27 5.94 12.39 -21.63
C SER A 27 4.46 12.56 -22.01
N VAL A 28 4.01 13.82 -22.09
CA VAL A 28 2.64 14.15 -22.54
C VAL A 28 2.42 13.73 -23.99
N GLU A 29 3.46 13.84 -24.82
CA GLU A 29 3.51 13.36 -26.19
C GLU A 29 3.16 11.88 -26.29
N GLU A 30 3.80 11.06 -25.45
CA GLU A 30 3.62 9.62 -25.45
C GLU A 30 2.23 9.24 -24.93
N ILE A 31 1.78 9.89 -23.86
CA ILE A 31 0.41 9.71 -23.34
C ILE A 31 -0.62 10.02 -24.42
N ALA A 32 -0.48 11.17 -25.09
CA ALA A 32 -1.40 11.61 -26.13
C ALA A 32 -1.42 10.62 -27.32
N ALA A 33 -0.24 10.22 -27.78
CA ALA A 33 -0.10 9.25 -28.87
C ALA A 33 -0.73 7.89 -28.51
N ARG A 34 -0.46 7.38 -27.31
CA ARG A 34 -0.96 6.07 -26.86
C ARG A 34 -2.47 6.07 -26.58
N ALA A 35 -3.04 7.21 -26.21
CA ALA A 35 -4.48 7.42 -26.03
C ALA A 35 -5.19 7.85 -27.33
N GLU A 36 -4.48 7.98 -28.44
CA GLU A 36 -5.01 8.41 -29.74
C GLU A 36 -5.72 9.77 -29.65
N VAL A 37 -5.07 10.73 -29.00
CA VAL A 37 -5.53 12.12 -28.85
C VAL A 37 -4.43 13.11 -29.21
N SER A 38 -4.81 14.37 -29.40
CA SER A 38 -3.85 15.46 -29.53
C SER A 38 -3.35 15.92 -28.15
N LYS A 39 -2.14 16.49 -28.09
CA LYS A 39 -1.58 17.04 -26.83
C LYS A 39 -2.50 18.06 -26.15
N PRO A 40 -3.17 18.99 -26.87
CA PRO A 40 -4.08 19.95 -26.23
C PRO A 40 -5.18 19.28 -25.40
N VAL A 41 -5.68 18.11 -25.81
CA VAL A 41 -6.70 17.35 -25.06
C VAL A 41 -6.16 16.90 -23.69
N VAL A 42 -4.88 16.51 -23.62
CA VAL A 42 -4.25 16.12 -22.35
C VAL A 42 -4.16 17.33 -21.40
N TYR A 43 -3.72 18.47 -21.91
CA TYR A 43 -3.64 19.72 -21.13
C TYR A 43 -5.02 20.21 -20.70
N GLU A 44 -6.04 20.11 -21.56
CA GLU A 44 -7.41 20.50 -21.25
C GLU A 44 -7.97 19.69 -20.07
N HIS A 45 -7.73 18.38 -20.03
CA HIS A 45 -8.28 17.53 -18.99
C HIS A 45 -7.49 17.55 -17.67
N PHE A 46 -6.17 17.74 -17.72
CA PHE A 46 -5.31 17.52 -16.56
C PHE A 46 -4.21 18.56 -16.35
N GLY A 47 -4.06 19.53 -17.25
CA GLY A 47 -3.01 20.55 -17.15
C GLY A 47 -1.58 20.04 -17.40
N GLY A 48 -1.41 18.77 -17.79
CA GLY A 48 -0.09 18.18 -18.07
C GLY A 48 0.08 16.79 -17.45
N LYS A 49 1.31 16.26 -17.48
CA LYS A 49 1.62 14.93 -16.93
C LYS A 49 1.52 14.91 -15.41
N GLU A 50 1.86 16.02 -14.75
CA GLU A 50 1.83 16.22 -13.30
C GLU A 50 0.41 16.04 -12.77
N GLY A 51 -0.56 16.68 -13.41
CA GLY A 51 -1.97 16.57 -13.02
C GLY A 51 -2.55 15.19 -13.29
N ILE A 52 -2.14 14.51 -14.38
CA ILE A 52 -2.55 13.12 -14.59
C ILE A 52 -1.97 12.22 -13.50
N TYR A 53 -0.67 12.37 -13.22
CA TYR A 53 0.03 11.55 -12.22
C TYR A 53 -0.59 11.72 -10.84
N ALA A 54 -0.88 12.97 -10.43
CA ALA A 54 -1.56 13.26 -9.17
C ALA A 54 -2.92 12.55 -9.07
N VAL A 55 -3.74 12.58 -10.13
CA VAL A 55 -5.04 11.89 -10.14
C VAL A 55 -4.88 10.37 -10.10
N VAL A 56 -3.86 9.82 -10.77
CA VAL A 56 -3.58 8.37 -10.70
C VAL A 56 -3.16 7.98 -9.28
N VAL A 57 -2.20 8.69 -8.68
CA VAL A 57 -1.75 8.41 -7.30
C VAL A 57 -2.90 8.51 -6.31
N ASP A 58 -3.70 9.58 -6.36
CA ASP A 58 -4.86 9.76 -5.47
C ASP A 58 -5.84 8.58 -5.57
N ARG A 59 -6.16 8.13 -6.78
CA ARG A 59 -7.04 6.97 -6.99
C ARG A 59 -6.46 5.67 -6.42
N GLU A 60 -5.17 5.43 -6.62
CA GLU A 60 -4.52 4.22 -6.13
C GLU A 60 -4.37 4.24 -4.60
N VAL A 61 -4.04 5.39 -4.01
CA VAL A 61 -4.03 5.60 -2.56
C VAL A 61 -5.42 5.33 -1.97
N GLN A 62 -6.47 5.90 -2.56
CA GLN A 62 -7.85 5.69 -2.10
C GLN A 62 -8.26 4.21 -2.21
N ALA A 63 -7.95 3.55 -3.33
CA ALA A 63 -8.29 2.14 -3.54
C ALA A 63 -7.61 1.23 -2.52
N LEU A 64 -6.29 1.40 -2.31
CA LEU A 64 -5.55 0.61 -1.33
C LEU A 64 -5.99 0.92 0.10
N THR A 65 -6.21 2.21 0.42
CA THR A 65 -6.71 2.62 1.74
C THR A 65 -8.07 1.99 2.02
N HIS A 66 -9.00 2.01 1.06
CA HIS A 66 -10.31 1.41 1.21
C HIS A 66 -10.22 -0.11 1.45
N ALA A 67 -9.35 -0.81 0.73
CA ALA A 67 -9.12 -2.25 0.92
C ALA A 67 -8.60 -2.57 2.32
N LEU A 68 -7.57 -1.85 2.79
CA LEU A 68 -6.95 -2.09 4.10
C LEU A 68 -7.86 -1.68 5.26
N THR A 69 -8.51 -0.52 5.18
CA THR A 69 -9.44 -0.05 6.22
C THR A 69 -10.69 -0.93 6.31
N GLY A 70 -11.20 -1.43 5.18
CA GLY A 70 -12.30 -2.40 5.17
C GLY A 70 -11.92 -3.73 5.84
N ALA A 71 -10.68 -4.19 5.65
CA ALA A 71 -10.16 -5.39 6.31
C ALA A 71 -10.05 -5.20 7.83
N LEU A 72 -9.55 -4.06 8.29
CA LEU A 72 -9.37 -3.73 9.71
C LEU A 72 -10.69 -3.42 10.43
N GLY A 73 -11.60 -2.68 9.80
CA GLY A 73 -12.83 -2.16 10.41
C GLY A 73 -13.91 -3.20 10.69
N SER A 74 -13.74 -4.43 10.23
CA SER A 74 -14.75 -5.48 10.38
C SER A 74 -14.71 -6.22 11.73
N GLY A 75 -13.75 -5.88 12.60
CA GLY A 75 -13.59 -6.48 13.92
C GLY A 75 -13.27 -7.97 13.89
N GLY A 76 -13.34 -8.60 15.07
CA GLY A 76 -13.09 -10.04 15.25
C GLY A 76 -11.74 -10.36 15.89
N HIS A 77 -11.37 -11.64 15.84
CA HIS A 77 -10.16 -12.14 16.47
C HIS A 77 -8.89 -11.55 15.82
N PRO A 78 -7.86 -11.12 16.57
CA PRO A 78 -6.71 -10.42 16.00
C PRO A 78 -5.97 -11.19 14.89
N LYS A 79 -5.89 -12.52 15.01
CA LYS A 79 -5.35 -13.38 13.94
C LYS A 79 -6.12 -13.23 12.61
N VAL A 80 -7.45 -13.17 12.67
CA VAL A 80 -8.31 -13.02 11.49
C VAL A 80 -8.12 -11.64 10.86
N LEU A 81 -7.91 -10.60 11.69
CA LEU A 81 -7.56 -9.27 11.19
C LEU A 81 -6.23 -9.29 10.42
N LEU A 82 -5.20 -9.97 10.94
CA LEU A 82 -3.93 -10.15 10.22
C LEU A 82 -4.12 -10.86 8.87
N GLU A 83 -4.90 -11.95 8.86
CA GLU A 83 -5.21 -12.72 7.64
C GLU A 83 -5.87 -11.84 6.58
N ARG A 84 -6.90 -11.08 6.99
CA ARG A 84 -7.65 -10.22 6.08
C ARG A 84 -6.85 -9.05 5.56
N THR A 85 -6.05 -8.40 6.41
CA THR A 85 -5.21 -7.27 5.99
C THR A 85 -4.09 -7.73 5.05
N ALA A 86 -3.47 -8.88 5.32
CA ALA A 86 -2.47 -9.46 4.42
C ALA A 86 -3.07 -9.81 3.06
N LEU A 87 -4.23 -10.48 3.04
CA LEU A 87 -4.92 -10.81 1.80
C LEU A 87 -5.40 -9.57 1.05
N ALA A 88 -5.93 -8.55 1.74
CA ALA A 88 -6.38 -7.31 1.11
C ALA A 88 -5.24 -6.59 0.35
N LEU A 89 -4.03 -6.53 0.93
CA LEU A 89 -2.88 -5.99 0.22
C LEU A 89 -2.52 -6.84 -1.00
N LEU A 90 -2.42 -8.16 -0.84
CA LEU A 90 -2.02 -9.06 -1.92
C LEU A 90 -3.05 -9.12 -3.05
N ASP A 91 -4.34 -9.03 -2.73
CA ASP A 91 -5.45 -8.93 -3.69
C ASP A 91 -5.39 -7.60 -4.46
N TYR A 92 -5.07 -6.50 -3.77
CA TYR A 92 -4.84 -5.22 -4.45
C TYR A 92 -3.64 -5.31 -5.40
N ILE A 93 -2.52 -5.92 -4.97
CA ILE A 93 -1.33 -6.09 -5.82
C ILE A 93 -1.64 -6.93 -7.06
N GLU A 94 -2.44 -7.99 -6.92
CA GLU A 94 -2.82 -8.87 -8.03
C GLU A 94 -3.79 -8.20 -9.01
N SER A 95 -4.76 -7.42 -8.50
CA SER A 95 -5.75 -6.73 -9.33
C SER A 95 -5.27 -5.39 -9.91
N SER A 96 -4.30 -4.75 -9.26
CA SER A 96 -3.82 -3.39 -9.57
C SER A 96 -2.28 -3.30 -9.55
N GLU A 97 -1.58 -4.19 -10.26
CA GLU A 97 -0.10 -4.22 -10.28
C GLU A 97 0.52 -2.86 -10.65
N ASP A 98 0.08 -2.25 -11.75
CA ASP A 98 0.59 -0.95 -12.18
C ASP A 98 0.36 0.13 -11.12
N GLY A 99 -0.81 0.08 -10.47
CA GLY A 99 -1.17 1.00 -9.39
C GLY A 99 -0.21 0.87 -8.22
N PHE A 100 0.03 -0.35 -7.76
CA PHE A 100 0.98 -0.61 -6.68
C PHE A 100 2.42 -0.23 -7.07
N ARG A 101 2.87 -0.51 -8.31
CA ARG A 101 4.19 -0.08 -8.82
C ARG A 101 4.35 1.44 -8.79
N ILE A 102 3.29 2.19 -9.07
CA ILE A 102 3.28 3.66 -9.00
C ILE A 102 3.38 4.13 -7.54
N LEU A 103 2.61 3.52 -6.63
CA LEU A 103 2.61 3.91 -5.22
C LEU A 103 3.98 3.71 -4.55
N VAL A 104 4.66 2.59 -4.81
CA VAL A 104 5.96 2.28 -4.19
C VAL A 104 7.13 3.05 -4.81
N ARG A 105 6.92 3.76 -5.92
CA ARG A 105 7.95 4.58 -6.56
C ARG A 105 7.97 5.98 -5.97
N ASP A 106 9.15 6.42 -5.55
CA ASP A 106 9.36 7.81 -5.16
C ASP A 106 9.23 8.74 -6.38
N SER A 107 8.47 9.83 -6.22
CA SER A 107 8.42 10.93 -7.17
C SER A 107 8.12 12.25 -6.46
N PRO A 108 8.61 13.40 -6.96
CA PRO A 108 8.32 14.71 -6.37
C PRO A 108 6.82 15.01 -6.30
N VAL A 109 6.04 14.54 -7.28
CA VAL A 109 4.58 14.74 -7.34
C VAL A 109 3.85 13.88 -6.30
N ALA A 110 4.28 12.63 -6.09
CA ALA A 110 3.72 11.77 -5.04
C ALA A 110 3.96 12.35 -3.64
N GLN A 111 5.13 12.96 -3.40
CA GLN A 111 5.42 13.61 -2.12
C GLN A 111 4.43 14.74 -1.77
N ALA A 112 3.87 15.42 -2.77
CA ALA A 112 2.91 16.51 -2.56
C ALA A 112 1.45 16.04 -2.43
N THR A 113 1.11 14.84 -2.92
CA THR A 113 -0.28 14.35 -3.03
C THR A 113 -0.58 13.15 -2.13
N GLY A 114 0.45 12.49 -1.60
CA GLY A 114 0.34 11.31 -0.74
C GLY A 114 1.31 10.22 -1.22
N THR A 115 2.06 9.62 -0.29
CA THR A 115 3.04 8.57 -0.60
C THR A 115 2.59 7.23 -0.03
N PHE A 116 3.14 6.14 -0.57
CA PHE A 116 2.96 4.83 0.05
C PHE A 116 3.42 4.80 1.51
N SER A 117 4.48 5.55 1.84
CA SER A 117 4.98 5.71 3.22
C SER A 117 3.97 6.39 4.15
N SER A 118 3.25 7.41 3.68
CA SER A 118 2.19 8.05 4.49
C SER A 118 1.02 7.10 4.71
N LEU A 119 0.61 6.35 3.67
CA LEU A 119 -0.44 5.33 3.78
C LEU A 119 -0.05 4.25 4.82
N ILE A 120 1.19 3.77 4.80
CA ILE A 120 1.71 2.83 5.81
C ILE A 120 1.57 3.42 7.22
N GLY A 121 1.93 4.70 7.39
CA GLY A 121 1.78 5.41 8.66
C GLY A 121 0.33 5.44 9.15
N ASP A 122 -0.60 5.82 8.28
CA ASP A 122 -2.02 5.91 8.62
C ASP A 122 -2.61 4.53 9.00
N VAL A 123 -2.23 3.49 8.26
CA VAL A 123 -2.62 2.10 8.58
C VAL A 123 -2.01 1.65 9.90
N ALA A 124 -0.75 2.00 10.18
CA ALA A 124 -0.11 1.69 11.46
C ALA A 124 -0.82 2.37 12.63
N THR A 125 -1.27 3.62 12.49
CA THR A 125 -2.08 4.29 13.52
C THR A 125 -3.41 3.56 13.78
N GLN A 126 -4.06 3.04 12.74
CA GLN A 126 -5.28 2.23 12.93
C GLN A 126 -4.99 0.90 13.63
N VAL A 127 -3.89 0.23 13.27
CA VAL A 127 -3.46 -1.01 13.92
C VAL A 127 -3.06 -0.77 15.37
N GLU A 128 -2.42 0.35 15.70
CA GLU A 128 -2.11 0.77 17.06
C GLU A 128 -3.38 0.84 17.93
N ALA A 129 -4.45 1.47 17.43
CA ALA A 129 -5.72 1.57 18.14
C ALA A 129 -6.34 0.19 18.44
N ILE A 130 -6.04 -0.83 17.63
CA ILE A 130 -6.46 -2.22 17.84
C ILE A 130 -5.54 -2.93 18.84
N LEU A 131 -4.23 -2.67 18.80
CA LEU A 131 -3.25 -3.31 19.66
C LEU A 131 -3.26 -2.75 21.08
N GLU A 132 -3.47 -1.46 21.28
CA GLU A 132 -3.38 -0.84 22.61
C GLU A 132 -4.32 -1.52 23.65
N PRO A 133 -5.61 -1.80 23.34
CA PRO A 133 -6.47 -2.55 24.24
C PRO A 133 -5.98 -3.98 24.51
N GLN A 134 -5.42 -4.64 23.49
CA GLN A 134 -4.86 -6.00 23.63
C GLN A 134 -3.64 -6.02 24.53
N PHE A 135 -2.76 -5.03 24.40
CA PHE A 135 -1.58 -4.88 25.24
C PHE A 135 -1.98 -4.66 26.69
N ARG A 136 -2.96 -3.77 26.91
CA ARG A 136 -3.52 -3.52 28.25
C ARG A 136 -4.11 -4.78 28.87
N GLN A 137 -4.92 -5.53 28.12
CA GLN A 137 -5.55 -6.77 28.60
C GLN A 137 -4.54 -7.85 28.96
N ASN A 138 -3.42 -7.94 28.23
CA ASN A 138 -2.37 -8.92 28.47
C ASN A 138 -1.27 -8.43 29.44
N GLY A 139 -1.43 -7.24 30.03
CA GLY A 139 -0.47 -6.66 30.96
C GLY A 139 0.88 -6.32 30.33
N LEU A 140 0.87 -5.96 29.04
CA LEU A 140 2.00 -5.42 28.27
C LEU A 140 2.03 -3.89 28.35
N ASP A 141 3.19 -3.29 28.08
CA ASP A 141 3.34 -1.83 28.04
C ASP A 141 2.64 -1.24 26.79
N THR A 142 1.55 -0.50 26.99
CA THR A 142 0.79 0.13 25.91
C THR A 142 1.60 1.15 25.12
N LYS A 143 2.66 1.74 25.70
CA LYS A 143 3.55 2.66 24.98
C LYS A 143 4.35 1.97 23.88
N ALA A 144 4.44 0.65 23.91
CA ALA A 144 5.06 -0.14 22.85
C ALA A 144 4.10 -0.42 21.68
N ALA A 145 2.77 -0.26 21.84
CA ALA A 145 1.80 -0.57 20.80
C ALA A 145 2.08 0.13 19.43
N PRO A 146 2.47 1.43 19.38
CA PRO A 146 2.82 2.07 18.11
C PRO A 146 3.99 1.37 17.40
N LEU A 147 5.01 0.96 18.15
CA LEU A 147 6.17 0.27 17.61
C LEU A 147 5.78 -1.09 17.02
N TYR A 148 4.95 -1.87 17.72
CA TYR A 148 4.46 -3.16 17.20
C TYR A 148 3.54 -2.99 16.00
N ALA A 149 2.69 -1.98 15.98
CA ALA A 149 1.87 -1.67 14.81
C ALA A 149 2.74 -1.39 13.58
N GLN A 150 3.78 -0.56 13.72
CA GLN A 150 4.74 -0.29 12.65
C GLN A 150 5.46 -1.56 12.16
N MET A 151 5.92 -2.42 13.08
CA MET A 151 6.56 -3.69 12.70
C MET A 151 5.64 -4.60 11.89
N LEU A 152 4.36 -4.72 12.28
CA LEU A 152 3.38 -5.56 11.58
C LEU A 152 3.03 -4.99 10.21
N VAL A 153 2.72 -3.70 10.13
CA VAL A 153 2.36 -3.06 8.85
C VAL A 153 3.56 -3.09 7.91
N GLY A 154 4.76 -2.78 8.39
CA GLY A 154 5.98 -2.85 7.60
C GLY A 154 6.28 -4.26 7.09
N MET A 155 6.09 -5.29 7.91
CA MET A 155 6.25 -6.69 7.51
C MET A 155 5.33 -7.03 6.33
N ILE A 156 4.04 -6.67 6.41
CA ILE A 156 3.06 -6.95 5.34
C ILE A 156 3.39 -6.12 4.09
N ALA A 157 3.64 -4.82 4.24
CA ALA A 157 3.91 -3.90 3.13
C ALA A 157 5.16 -4.28 2.33
N LEU A 158 6.29 -4.50 3.02
CA LEU A 158 7.55 -4.87 2.38
C LEU A 158 7.50 -6.26 1.76
N THR A 159 6.79 -7.21 2.38
CA THR A 159 6.58 -8.54 1.79
C THR A 159 5.72 -8.46 0.53
N GLY A 160 4.68 -7.62 0.54
CA GLY A 160 3.88 -7.34 -0.66
C GLY A 160 4.73 -6.75 -1.78
N GLN A 161 5.61 -5.80 -1.46
CA GLN A 161 6.55 -5.23 -2.42
C GLN A 161 7.54 -6.25 -2.98
N TYR A 162 8.08 -7.14 -2.15
CA TYR A 162 8.89 -8.26 -2.64
C TYR A 162 8.08 -9.20 -3.56
N TRP A 163 6.86 -9.55 -3.15
CA TRP A 163 6.00 -10.47 -3.90
C TRP A 163 5.52 -9.89 -5.23
N LEU A 164 5.46 -8.56 -5.36
CA LEU A 164 5.17 -7.85 -6.60
C LEU A 164 6.01 -8.37 -7.77
N ASP A 165 7.31 -8.55 -7.55
CA ASP A 165 8.23 -8.99 -8.58
C ASP A 165 8.47 -10.51 -8.54
N ALA A 166 8.49 -11.12 -7.35
CA ALA A 166 8.78 -12.55 -7.22
C ALA A 166 7.65 -13.44 -7.75
N ARG A 167 6.37 -13.05 -7.57
CA ARG A 167 5.15 -13.79 -7.98
C ARG A 167 5.08 -15.25 -7.55
N SER A 168 5.91 -15.65 -6.59
CA SER A 168 5.99 -16.99 -6.05
C SER A 168 6.40 -16.90 -4.57
N PRO A 169 5.77 -17.67 -3.67
CA PRO A 169 4.65 -18.60 -3.92
C PRO A 169 3.31 -17.88 -4.17
N LYS A 170 2.19 -18.62 -4.24
CA LYS A 170 0.84 -18.01 -4.41
C LYS A 170 0.51 -17.07 -3.24
N LYS A 171 -0.32 -16.04 -3.48
CA LYS A 171 -0.68 -15.05 -2.44
C LYS A 171 -1.21 -15.66 -1.15
N THR A 172 -1.98 -16.75 -1.22
CA THR A 172 -2.54 -17.43 -0.04
C THR A 172 -1.45 -18.05 0.82
N GLU A 173 -0.38 -18.55 0.19
CA GLU A 173 0.77 -19.12 0.89
C GLU A 173 1.63 -18.03 1.51
N VAL A 174 1.85 -16.92 0.80
CA VAL A 174 2.51 -15.73 1.36
C VAL A 174 1.74 -15.20 2.57
N ALA A 175 0.42 -15.04 2.45
CA ALA A 175 -0.45 -14.60 3.54
C ALA A 175 -0.38 -15.56 4.74
N ALA A 176 -0.42 -16.88 4.49
CA ALA A 176 -0.30 -17.88 5.55
C ALA A 176 1.04 -17.76 6.30
N HIS A 177 2.15 -17.56 5.60
CA HIS A 177 3.46 -17.37 6.24
C HIS A 177 3.56 -16.05 7.02
N LEU A 178 3.03 -14.95 6.47
CA LEU A 178 2.95 -13.66 7.16
C LEU A 178 2.17 -13.77 8.48
N VAL A 179 0.97 -14.33 8.41
CA VAL A 179 0.10 -14.52 9.57
C VAL A 179 0.74 -15.46 10.57
N ASN A 180 1.36 -16.56 10.12
CA ASN A 180 2.01 -17.50 11.01
C ASN A 180 3.15 -16.81 11.78
N LEU A 181 4.01 -16.05 11.10
CA LEU A 181 5.11 -15.34 11.76
C LEU A 181 4.59 -14.29 12.74
N ALA A 182 3.69 -13.42 12.29
CA ALA A 182 3.14 -12.34 13.10
C ALA A 182 2.37 -12.89 14.31
N TRP A 183 1.48 -13.86 14.12
CA TRP A 183 0.65 -14.40 15.20
C TRP A 183 1.49 -15.12 16.26
N ASN A 184 2.42 -16.00 15.86
CA ASN A 184 3.26 -16.72 16.82
C ASN A 184 4.21 -15.76 17.56
N GLY A 185 4.69 -14.70 16.89
CA GLY A 185 5.50 -13.65 17.51
C GLY A 185 4.71 -12.84 18.54
N LEU A 186 3.50 -12.40 18.20
CA LEU A 186 2.65 -11.61 19.10
C LEU A 186 2.15 -12.41 20.31
N HIS A 187 1.90 -13.71 20.14
CA HIS A 187 1.36 -14.56 21.21
C HIS A 187 2.35 -14.75 22.37
N ASN A 188 3.65 -14.71 22.10
CA ASN A 188 4.71 -14.96 23.08
C ASN A 188 5.51 -13.69 23.45
N ILE A 189 4.89 -12.51 23.37
CA ILE A 189 5.56 -11.26 23.74
C ILE A 189 5.96 -11.27 25.22
N GLU A 190 7.24 -11.05 25.49
CA GLU A 190 7.74 -10.78 26.82
C GLU A 190 7.32 -9.38 27.30
N LYS A 191 6.93 -9.26 28.57
CA LYS A 191 6.56 -7.95 29.15
C LYS A 191 7.69 -6.93 29.13
N LYS A 192 8.94 -7.40 29.17
CA LYS A 192 10.17 -6.59 29.19
C LYS A 192 11.24 -7.30 28.35
N PRO A 193 11.15 -7.23 27.02
CA PRO A 193 12.10 -7.91 26.16
C PRO A 193 13.50 -7.33 26.37
N THR A 194 14.52 -8.20 26.39
CA THR A 194 15.93 -7.80 26.53
C THR A 194 16.78 -8.48 25.48
N LEU A 195 17.84 -7.81 25.03
CA LEU A 195 18.81 -8.42 24.12
C LEU A 195 19.65 -9.45 24.88
N THR A 196 19.93 -10.58 24.25
CA THR A 196 20.88 -11.56 24.78
C THR A 196 22.23 -10.87 25.00
N ARG A 197 22.72 -10.82 26.24
CA ARG A 197 24.03 -10.22 26.53
C ARG A 197 25.10 -11.02 25.80
N THR A 198 25.80 -10.39 24.86
CA THR A 198 27.03 -10.94 24.29
C THR A 198 28.07 -10.99 25.41
N THR A 199 28.29 -12.16 25.99
CA THR A 199 29.53 -12.44 26.73
C THR A 199 30.68 -12.26 25.75
N ARG A 200 31.47 -11.20 25.93
CA ARG A 200 32.80 -11.08 25.32
C ARG A 200 33.72 -12.14 25.91
#